data_AF-A0AAD1GWW7-F1
#
_entry.id   AF-A0AAD1GWW7-F1
#
_cell.length_a   1.000
_cell.length_b   1.000
_cell.length_c   1.000
_cell.angle_alpha   90.00
_cell.angle_beta   90.00
_cell.angle_gamma   90.00
#
_symmetry.space_group_name_H-M   'P 1'
#
loop_
_entity.id
_entity.type
_entity.pdbx_description
1 polymer ?
#
loop_
_entity_poly.entity_id
_entity_poly.type
_entity_poly.pdbx_seq_one_letter_code
_entity_poly.pdbx_strand_id
1 'polypeptide(L)'
;MVLRINNVPGALVSALTELGVRDIDLTRIESRPTRTELGTYMFFLDCVGHIDDSAVAEALKALHRRCADVRYLGSWPTGTPAGALPPQCDEAERWLARVREGKPELAEGCGR
;
A
#
# COMPACT_ATOMS: atom_id res chain seq x y z
N MET A 1 9.00 -4.04 -4.95
CA MET A 1 9.09 -4.79 -3.66
C MET A 1 8.98 -6.29 -3.91
N VAL A 2 9.41 -7.13 -2.93
CA VAL A 2 9.29 -8.60 -3.00
C VAL A 2 8.50 -9.10 -1.81
N LEU A 3 7.51 -9.97 -2.05
CA LEU A 3 6.71 -10.61 -1.02
C LEU A 3 6.99 -12.11 -0.97
N ARG A 4 7.14 -12.65 0.23
CA ARG A 4 7.01 -14.10 0.48
C ARG A 4 5.68 -14.33 1.16
N ILE A 5 4.84 -15.16 0.55
CA ILE A 5 3.47 -15.41 1.01
C ILE A 5 3.37 -16.87 1.45
N ASN A 6 2.60 -17.11 2.52
CA ASN A 6 2.30 -18.47 2.99
C ASN A 6 1.50 -19.23 1.93
N ASN A 7 1.80 -20.52 1.74
CA ASN A 7 1.10 -21.37 0.79
C ASN A 7 -0.28 -21.81 1.32
N VAL A 8 -1.19 -20.85 1.46
CA VAL A 8 -2.58 -21.08 1.87
C VAL A 8 -3.54 -20.40 0.89
N PRO A 9 -4.72 -20.99 0.63
CA PRO A 9 -5.71 -20.38 -0.27
C PRO A 9 -6.04 -18.94 0.11
N GLY A 10 -6.08 -18.05 -0.89
CA GLY A 10 -6.43 -16.63 -0.71
C GLY A 10 -5.33 -15.73 -0.14
N ALA A 11 -4.15 -16.26 0.22
CA ALA A 11 -3.08 -15.46 0.79
C ALA A 11 -2.57 -14.35 -0.15
N LEU A 12 -2.42 -14.66 -1.46
CA LEU A 12 -2.05 -13.66 -2.46
C LEU A 12 -3.14 -12.59 -2.61
N VAL A 13 -4.41 -13.00 -2.69
CA VAL A 13 -5.53 -12.08 -2.79
C VAL A 13 -5.53 -11.13 -1.60
N SER A 14 -5.40 -11.66 -0.38
CA SER A 14 -5.34 -10.83 0.82
C SER A 14 -4.19 -9.83 0.82
N ALA A 15 -3.02 -10.19 0.25
CA ALA A 15 -1.90 -9.27 0.14
C ALA A 15 -2.19 -8.17 -0.91
N LEU A 16 -2.69 -8.54 -2.09
CA LEU A 16 -3.04 -7.58 -3.14
C LEU A 16 -4.20 -6.66 -2.74
N THR A 17 -5.13 -7.15 -1.92
CA THR A 17 -6.21 -6.34 -1.36
C THR A 17 -5.66 -5.18 -0.52
N GLU A 18 -4.57 -5.34 0.22
CA GLU A 18 -4.00 -4.23 1.00
C GLU A 18 -3.51 -3.06 0.13
N LEU A 19 -3.12 -3.33 -1.12
CA LEU A 19 -2.78 -2.31 -2.11
C LEU A 19 -4.05 -1.73 -2.74
N GLY A 20 -4.98 -2.60 -3.16
CA GLY A 20 -6.22 -2.20 -3.83
C GLY A 20 -7.15 -1.33 -2.98
N VAL A 21 -7.29 -1.62 -1.67
CA VAL A 21 -8.15 -0.80 -0.77
C VAL A 21 -7.58 0.59 -0.48
N ARG A 22 -6.36 0.88 -0.92
CA ARG A 22 -5.69 2.18 -0.79
C ARG A 22 -5.48 2.85 -2.15
N ASP A 23 -6.16 2.33 -3.19
CA ASP A 23 -6.06 2.81 -4.57
C ASP A 23 -4.60 2.89 -5.08
N ILE A 24 -3.78 1.91 -4.70
CA ILE A 24 -2.39 1.81 -5.18
C ILE A 24 -2.37 0.94 -6.44
N ASP A 25 -2.04 1.57 -7.56
CA ASP A 25 -1.91 0.89 -8.84
C ASP A 25 -0.65 0.03 -8.90
N LEU A 26 -0.82 -1.20 -9.37
CA LEU A 26 0.28 -2.12 -9.68
C LEU A 26 0.70 -1.97 -11.14
N THR A 27 1.98 -1.72 -11.36
CA THR A 27 2.56 -1.68 -12.71
C THR A 27 3.08 -3.05 -13.15
N ARG A 28 3.46 -3.90 -12.18
CA ARG A 28 3.94 -5.25 -12.47
C ARG A 28 3.67 -6.20 -11.30
N ILE A 29 3.27 -7.42 -11.64
CA ILE A 29 3.21 -8.56 -10.73
C ILE A 29 3.80 -9.80 -11.41
N GLU A 30 4.85 -10.36 -10.82
CA GLU A 30 5.46 -11.61 -11.30
C GLU A 30 5.60 -12.60 -10.14
N SER A 31 5.31 -13.86 -10.39
CA SER A 31 5.57 -14.94 -9.43
C SER A 31 6.81 -15.72 -9.84
N ARG A 32 7.62 -16.13 -8.86
CA ARG A 32 8.76 -17.01 -9.07
C ARG A 32 8.78 -18.10 -7.98
N PRO A 33 9.04 -19.37 -8.33
CA PRO A 33 9.21 -20.42 -7.35
C PRO A 33 10.50 -20.19 -6.55
N THR A 34 10.45 -20.47 -5.24
CA THR A 34 11.64 -20.37 -4.39
C THR A 34 12.41 -21.69 -4.47
N ARG A 35 13.74 -21.64 -4.60
CA ARG A 35 14.60 -22.86 -4.65
C ARG A 35 14.80 -23.56 -3.30
N THR A 36 14.33 -22.96 -2.21
CA THR A 36 14.61 -23.40 -0.83
C THR A 36 13.64 -24.46 -0.33
N GLU A 37 12.35 -24.38 -0.68
CA GLU A 37 11.31 -25.32 -0.22
C GLU A 37 10.25 -25.52 -1.32
N LEU A 38 9.78 -26.77 -1.48
CA LEU A 38 8.69 -27.11 -2.39
C LEU A 38 7.39 -26.41 -1.94
N GLY A 39 6.77 -25.62 -2.82
CA GLY A 39 5.50 -24.95 -2.57
C GLY A 39 5.60 -23.51 -2.05
N THR A 40 6.82 -22.96 -1.91
CA THR A 40 7.01 -21.56 -1.49
C THR A 40 7.23 -20.66 -2.72
N TYR A 41 6.45 -19.58 -2.82
CA TYR A 41 6.53 -18.62 -3.92
C TYR A 41 6.96 -17.24 -3.42
N MET A 42 7.78 -16.56 -4.23
CA MET A 42 8.05 -15.14 -4.08
C MET A 42 7.34 -14.35 -5.18
N PHE A 43 6.74 -13.23 -4.81
CA PHE A 43 6.06 -12.33 -5.72
C PHE A 43 6.86 -11.02 -5.82
N PHE A 44 7.18 -10.64 -7.04
CA PHE A 44 7.76 -9.34 -7.35
C PHE A 44 6.63 -8.40 -7.73
N LEU A 45 6.58 -7.27 -7.05
CA LEU A 45 5.56 -6.26 -7.23
C LEU A 45 6.19 -4.91 -7.49
N ASP A 46 5.76 -4.24 -8.55
CA ASP A 46 6.03 -2.83 -8.76
C ASP A 46 4.70 -2.08 -8.73
N CYS A 47 4.68 -0.93 -8.06
CA CYS A 47 3.50 -0.10 -7.85
C CYS A 47 3.82 1.37 -8.11
N VAL A 48 2.79 2.15 -8.41
CA VAL A 48 2.91 3.60 -8.51
C VAL A 48 2.86 4.20 -7.10
N GLY A 49 3.83 5.06 -6.78
CA GLY A 49 3.93 5.75 -5.50
C GLY A 49 5.33 5.74 -4.89
N HIS A 50 5.49 6.55 -3.85
CA HIS A 50 6.69 6.70 -3.05
C HIS A 50 6.47 6.16 -1.63
N ILE A 51 7.53 5.77 -0.92
CA ILE A 51 7.43 5.34 0.47
C ILE A 51 6.94 6.45 1.41
N ASP A 52 7.10 7.71 1.00
CA ASP A 52 6.61 8.87 1.75
C ASP A 52 5.11 9.12 1.54
N ASP A 53 4.50 8.48 0.53
CA ASP A 53 3.06 8.51 0.37
C ASP A 53 2.43 7.66 1.48
N SER A 54 1.57 8.28 2.29
CA SER A 54 0.87 7.65 3.41
C SER A 54 0.12 6.39 3.00
N ALA A 55 -0.52 6.36 1.83
CA ALA A 55 -1.15 5.18 1.26
C ALA A 55 -0.15 4.00 1.13
N VAL A 56 1.02 4.24 0.52
CA VAL A 56 2.05 3.23 0.29
C VAL A 56 2.67 2.78 1.61
N ALA A 57 2.95 3.71 2.52
CA ALA A 57 3.48 3.42 3.84
C ALA A 57 2.52 2.51 4.65
N GLU A 58 1.23 2.81 4.64
CA GLU A 58 0.22 1.99 5.33
C GLU A 58 0.04 0.62 4.67
N ALA A 59 0.13 0.54 3.33
CA ALA A 59 0.11 -0.73 2.62
C ALA A 59 1.31 -1.61 3.01
N LEU A 60 2.53 -1.05 3.07
CA LEU A 60 3.72 -1.78 3.49
C LEU A 60 3.60 -2.29 4.94
N LYS A 61 3.07 -1.46 5.85
CA LYS A 61 2.79 -1.88 7.24
C LYS A 61 1.80 -3.04 7.29
N ALA A 62 0.74 -3.00 6.49
CA ALA A 62 -0.26 -4.06 6.44
C ALA A 62 0.28 -5.36 5.84
N LEU A 63 1.04 -5.25 4.73
CA LEU A 63 1.72 -6.37 4.10
C LEU A 63 2.70 -7.05 5.06
N HIS A 64 3.47 -6.26 5.83
CA HIS A 64 4.42 -6.81 6.81
C HIS A 64 3.75 -7.66 7.89
N ARG A 65 2.49 -7.38 8.24
CA ARG A 65 1.72 -8.19 9.20
C ARG A 65 1.14 -9.47 8.61
N ARG A 66 0.89 -9.50 7.30
CA ARG A 66 0.18 -10.60 6.63
C ARG A 66 1.10 -11.57 5.90
N CYS A 67 2.15 -11.05 5.27
CA CYS A 67 3.11 -11.83 4.50
C CYS A 67 4.15 -12.48 5.42
N ALA A 68 4.72 -13.60 4.99
CA ALA A 68 5.83 -14.23 5.70
C ALA A 68 7.09 -13.36 5.67
N ASP A 69 7.26 -12.55 4.62
CA ASP A 69 8.32 -11.55 4.50
C ASP A 69 7.97 -10.50 3.44
N VAL A 70 8.45 -9.29 3.66
CA VAL A 70 8.29 -8.14 2.77
C VAL A 70 9.63 -7.47 2.64
N ARG A 71 10.16 -7.41 1.42
CA ARG A 71 11.39 -6.68 1.10
C ARG A 71 11.08 -5.49 0.24
N TYR A 72 11.27 -4.31 0.80
CA TYR A 72 11.23 -3.06 0.07
C TYR A 72 12.55 -2.88 -0.71
N LEU A 73 12.45 -2.53 -2.00
CA LEU A 73 13.60 -2.42 -2.91
C LEU A 73 13.99 -0.96 -3.21
N GLY A 74 13.31 0.01 -2.59
CA GLY A 74 13.44 1.43 -2.92
C GLY A 74 12.27 1.94 -3.75
N SER A 75 12.20 3.27 -3.85
CA SER A 75 11.34 4.03 -4.75
C SER A 75 12.25 4.81 -5.68
N TRP A 76 11.89 4.88 -6.95
CA TRP A 76 12.71 5.51 -7.98
C TRP A 76 11.84 6.43 -8.85
N PRO A 77 12.39 7.55 -9.32
CA PRO A 77 11.67 8.44 -10.21
C PRO A 77 11.42 7.77 -11.56
N THR A 78 10.22 7.94 -12.08
CA THR A 78 9.80 7.49 -13.40
C THR A 78 9.28 8.69 -14.18
N GLY A 79 9.69 8.83 -15.44
CA GLY A 79 9.34 10.00 -16.26
C GLY A 79 7.84 10.15 -16.55
N THR A 80 7.15 9.03 -16.77
CA THR A 80 5.68 9.00 -16.93
C THR A 80 5.14 7.88 -16.06
N PRO A 81 4.37 8.16 -14.99
CA PRO A 81 3.79 7.11 -14.16
C PRO A 81 2.86 6.24 -15.02
N ALA A 82 3.06 4.93 -14.98
CA ALA A 82 2.29 3.95 -15.76
C ALA A 82 0.92 3.62 -15.15
N GLY A 83 0.45 4.41 -14.18
CA GLY A 83 -0.81 4.23 -13.45
C GLY A 83 -1.17 5.49 -12.65
N ALA A 84 -2.28 5.44 -11.93
CA ALA A 84 -2.74 6.50 -11.07
C ALA A 84 -1.77 6.74 -9.91
N LEU A 85 -1.54 8.01 -9.59
CA LEU A 85 -0.81 8.37 -8.37
C LEU A 85 -1.67 7.95 -7.17
N PRO A 86 -1.06 7.43 -6.09
CA PRO A 86 -1.79 7.11 -4.87
C PRO A 86 -2.61 8.32 -4.40
N PRO A 87 -3.80 8.09 -3.82
CA PRO A 87 -4.58 9.18 -3.25
C PRO A 87 -3.76 9.87 -2.16
N GLN A 88 -3.82 11.21 -2.15
CA GLN A 88 -3.20 12.00 -1.09
C GLN A 88 -3.97 11.76 0.21
N CYS A 89 -3.50 10.85 1.09
CA CYS A 89 -4.18 10.63 2.38
C CYS A 89 -4.10 11.84 3.31
N ASP A 90 -3.41 12.91 2.92
CA ASP A 90 -3.35 14.19 3.61
C ASP A 90 -4.74 14.70 4.04
N GLU A 91 -5.79 14.50 3.24
CA GLU A 91 -7.14 14.94 3.64
C GLU A 91 -7.69 14.14 4.83
N ALA A 92 -7.61 12.81 4.77
CA ALA A 92 -8.06 11.94 5.85
C ALA A 92 -7.23 12.15 7.13
N GLU A 93 -5.92 12.34 6.99
CA GLU A 93 -5.03 12.66 8.12
C GLU A 93 -5.34 14.03 8.72
N ARG A 94 -5.56 15.06 7.89
CA ARG A 94 -5.98 16.39 8.35
C ARG A 94 -7.32 16.32 9.08
N TRP A 95 -8.29 15.56 8.55
CA TRP A 95 -9.56 15.35 9.23
C TRP A 95 -9.37 14.65 10.58
N LEU A 96 -8.57 13.58 10.64
CA LEU A 96 -8.30 12.86 11.88
C LEU A 96 -7.60 13.74 12.92
N ALA A 97 -6.66 14.59 12.50
CA ALA A 97 -6.02 15.57 13.38
C ALA A 97 -7.07 16.52 13.99
N ARG A 98 -7.99 17.05 13.18
CA ARG A 98 -9.09 17.90 13.66
C ARG A 98 -10.04 17.17 14.62
N VAL A 99 -10.36 15.90 14.36
CA VAL A 99 -11.17 15.08 15.26
C VAL A 99 -10.48 14.89 16.62
N ARG A 100 -9.16 14.65 16.63
CA ARG A 100 -8.36 14.54 17.88
C ARG A 100 -8.34 15.85 18.68
N GLU A 101 -8.46 16.99 18.01
CA GLU A 101 -8.58 18.32 18.62
C GLU A 101 -10.02 18.66 19.06
N GLY A 102 -11.00 17.78 18.80
CA GLY A 102 -12.40 17.98 19.17
C GLY A 102 -13.19 18.88 18.20
N LYS A 103 -12.71 19.09 16.97
CA LYS A 103 -13.39 19.90 15.93
C LYS A 103 -13.69 19.06 14.68
N PRO A 104 -14.70 18.17 14.71
CA PRO A 104 -14.95 17.23 13.61
C PRO A 104 -15.49 17.90 12.33
N GLU A 105 -16.03 19.11 12.42
CA GLU A 105 -16.76 19.79 11.33
C GLU A 105 -15.98 21.02 10.84
N LEU A 106 -16.06 21.33 9.54
CA LEU A 106 -15.73 22.68 9.07
C LEU A 106 -16.64 23.62 9.85
N ALA A 107 -16.07 24.61 10.55
CA ALA A 107 -16.87 25.66 11.16
C ALA A 107 -17.69 26.31 10.04
N GLU A 108 -18.93 25.87 9.85
CA GLU A 108 -19.91 26.60 9.07
C GLU A 108 -19.96 27.97 9.70
N GLY A 109 -19.50 28.95 8.94
CA GLY A 109 -19.48 30.32 9.38
C GLY A 109 -20.87 30.69 9.88
N CYS A 110 -20.95 31.00 11.16
CA CYS A 110 -21.90 31.95 11.70
C CYS A 110 -21.74 33.27 10.92
N GLY A 111 -22.39 33.38 9.77
CA GLY A 111 -22.55 34.61 8.99
C GLY A 111 -23.99 35.09 9.14
N ARG A 112 -24.18 36.03 10.05
CA ARG A 112 -25.35 36.92 10.11
C ARG A 112 -25.30 37.92 8.97
#